data_AF-A0A2M8AA54-F1
#
_entry.id   AF-A0A2M8AA54-F1
#
_cell.length_a   1.000
_cell.length_b   1.000
_cell.length_c   1.000
_cell.angle_alpha   90.00
_cell.angle_beta   90.00
_cell.angle_gamma   90.00
#
_symmetry.space_group_name_H-M   'P 1'
#
loop_
_entity.id
_entity.type
_entity.pdbx_description
1 polymer ?
#
loop_
_entity_poly.entity_id
_entity_poly.type
_entity_poly.pdbx_seq_one_letter_code
_entity_poly.pdbx_strand_id
1 'polypeptide(L)'
;MKKLTILLLTILILILSNCKNNSEPPKDLLKYTIVSENISDTPLKTQVSINILLTDIKNINEKKLETLLTYLYNQQINRTGFKYHKHLNTVLVYAFSTKEKANAGKGQWVAMISKMYDDTNPKFEISETQFKALTVKEQ
;
A
#
# COMPACT_ATOMS: atom_id res chain seq x y z
N MET A 1 -54.19 -15.43 21.43
CA MET A 1 -52.83 -15.30 21.99
C MET A 1 -51.82 -15.45 20.86
N LYS A 2 -51.43 -14.32 20.27
CA LYS A 2 -50.42 -14.18 19.21
C LYS A 2 -49.53 -13.03 19.66
N LYS A 3 -48.22 -13.12 19.42
CA LYS A 3 -47.12 -12.16 19.69
C LYS A 3 -46.11 -12.66 20.72
N LEU A 4 -45.30 -13.67 20.38
CA LEU A 4 -44.03 -13.91 21.10
C LEU A 4 -42.96 -14.62 20.24
N THR A 5 -42.83 -14.26 18.95
CA THR A 5 -41.84 -14.93 18.07
C THR A 5 -41.30 -14.02 16.96
N ILE A 6 -41.16 -12.71 17.23
CA ILE A 6 -40.62 -11.75 16.25
C ILE A 6 -39.64 -10.75 16.91
N LEU A 7 -38.85 -11.19 17.90
CA LEU A 7 -37.85 -10.31 18.53
C LEU A 7 -36.41 -10.86 18.56
N LEU A 8 -36.19 -12.08 18.07
CA LEU A 8 -34.85 -12.70 18.05
C LEU A 8 -34.18 -12.72 16.67
N LEU A 9 -34.89 -12.33 15.60
CA LEU A 9 -34.33 -12.36 14.24
C LEU A 9 -33.68 -11.03 13.80
N THR A 10 -33.88 -9.93 14.53
CA THR A 10 -33.37 -8.60 14.15
C THR A 10 -31.98 -8.28 14.68
N ILE A 11 -31.47 -9.04 15.66
CA ILE A 11 -30.12 -8.80 16.23
C ILE A 11 -29.00 -9.41 15.37
N LEU A 12 -29.31 -10.39 14.50
CA LEU A 12 -28.31 -11.03 13.65
C LEU A 12 -27.95 -10.22 12.39
N ILE A 13 -28.76 -9.22 12.01
CA ILE A 13 -28.54 -8.42 10.79
C ILE A 13 -27.54 -7.27 11.02
N LEU A 14 -27.33 -6.84 12.28
CA LEU A 14 -26.43 -5.72 12.59
C LEU A 14 -24.94 -6.09 12.61
N ILE A 15 -24.58 -7.37 12.49
CA ILE A 15 -23.18 -7.82 12.55
C ILE A 15 -22.52 -7.88 11.15
N LEU A 16 -23.29 -7.71 10.07
CA LEU A 16 -22.76 -7.82 8.69
C LEU A 16 -22.39 -6.47 8.06
N SER A 17 -22.67 -5.34 8.70
CA SER A 17 -22.39 -4.01 8.12
C SER A 17 -20.96 -3.51 8.35
N ASN A 18 -20.09 -4.27 9.03
CA ASN A 18 -18.70 -3.85 9.23
C ASN A 18 -17.74 -4.41 8.15
N CYS A 19 -18.25 -4.54 6.93
CA CYS A 19 -17.44 -4.95 5.78
C CYS A 19 -16.97 -3.74 4.98
N LYS A 20 -15.64 -3.58 4.97
CA LYS A 20 -14.84 -2.90 3.94
C LYS A 20 -15.07 -1.40 3.80
N ASN A 21 -14.23 -0.64 4.50
CA ASN A 21 -13.76 0.66 4.02
C ASN A 21 -12.93 0.44 2.74
N ASN A 22 -13.58 0.11 1.62
CA ASN A 22 -12.97 0.22 0.30
C ASN A 22 -12.90 1.73 0.00
N SER A 23 -11.88 2.41 0.49
CA SER A 23 -11.62 3.78 0.07
C SER A 23 -11.41 3.77 -1.43
N GLU A 24 -12.29 4.47 -2.15
CA GLU A 24 -12.09 4.71 -3.57
C GLU A 24 -10.70 5.30 -3.80
N PRO A 25 -9.97 4.89 -4.87
CA PRO A 25 -8.68 5.49 -5.18
C PRO A 25 -8.81 7.01 -5.30
N PRO A 26 -7.86 7.80 -4.77
CA PRO A 26 -7.84 9.24 -5.01
C PRO A 26 -7.95 9.57 -6.52
N LYS A 27 -8.76 10.57 -6.88
CA LYS A 27 -9.03 10.91 -8.29
C LYS A 27 -7.77 11.23 -9.11
N ASP A 28 -6.73 11.76 -8.46
CA ASP A 28 -5.47 12.17 -9.10
C ASP A 28 -4.30 11.23 -8.79
N LEU A 29 -4.58 9.94 -8.58
CA LEU A 29 -3.55 8.94 -8.33
C LEU A 29 -2.65 8.74 -9.56
N LEU A 30 -1.33 8.76 -9.36
CA LEU A 30 -0.38 8.40 -10.42
C LEU A 30 -0.69 6.99 -10.94
N LYS A 31 -0.59 6.80 -12.26
CA LYS A 31 -0.77 5.49 -12.87
C LYS A 31 0.45 4.61 -12.60
N TYR A 32 0.18 3.39 -12.19
CA TYR A 32 1.21 2.41 -11.86
C TYR A 32 0.78 1.00 -12.23
N THR A 33 1.76 0.10 -12.28
CA THR A 33 1.55 -1.35 -12.33
C THR A 33 2.36 -2.02 -11.22
N ILE A 34 1.84 -3.10 -10.63
CA ILE A 34 2.60 -3.90 -9.68
C ILE A 34 3.55 -4.79 -10.47
N VAL A 35 4.84 -4.70 -10.17
CA VAL A 35 5.89 -5.53 -10.78
C VAL A 35 6.06 -6.81 -9.97
N SER A 36 6.08 -6.69 -8.65
CA SER A 36 6.17 -7.83 -7.75
C SER A 36 5.57 -7.52 -6.38
N GLU A 37 5.07 -8.57 -5.74
CA GLU A 37 4.65 -8.58 -4.34
C GLU A 37 5.32 -9.77 -3.67
N ASN A 38 5.96 -9.53 -2.51
CA ASN A 38 6.57 -10.57 -1.71
C ASN A 38 6.03 -10.48 -0.28
N ILE A 39 5.46 -11.57 0.21
CA ILE A 39 4.91 -11.68 1.56
C ILE A 39 5.73 -12.69 2.34
N SER A 40 6.12 -12.34 3.55
CA SER A 40 6.79 -13.25 4.49
C SER A 40 6.05 -13.19 5.81
N ASP A 41 5.74 -14.36 6.38
CA ASP A 41 5.04 -14.47 7.65
C ASP A 41 5.81 -15.42 8.57
N THR A 42 6.41 -14.85 9.61
CA THR A 42 7.28 -15.52 10.57
C THR A 42 6.90 -15.11 11.99
N PRO A 43 7.30 -15.86 13.03
CA PRO A 43 7.01 -15.50 14.43
C PRO A 43 7.47 -14.10 14.82
N LEU A 44 8.57 -13.61 14.24
CA LEU A 44 9.12 -12.29 14.53
C LEU A 44 8.51 -11.19 13.64
N LYS A 45 8.20 -11.53 12.39
CA LYS A 45 7.89 -10.54 11.37
C LYS A 45 6.86 -11.06 10.37
N THR A 46 5.81 -10.27 10.17
CA THR A 46 4.89 -10.41 9.04
C THR A 46 5.05 -9.18 8.15
N GLN A 47 5.61 -9.41 6.96
CA GLN A 47 6.07 -8.39 6.05
C GLN A 47 5.41 -8.52 4.68
N VAL A 48 5.13 -7.39 4.05
CA VAL A 48 4.91 -7.29 2.60
C VAL A 48 5.87 -6.29 1.98
N SER A 49 6.42 -6.65 0.83
CA SER A 49 7.27 -5.78 0.01
C SER A 49 6.69 -5.74 -1.40
N ILE A 50 6.33 -4.54 -1.86
CA ILE A 50 5.73 -4.30 -3.18
C ILE A 50 6.67 -3.44 -4.00
N ASN A 51 6.92 -3.86 -5.23
CA ASN A 51 7.58 -3.04 -6.24
C ASN A 51 6.55 -2.63 -7.28
N ILE A 52 6.43 -1.33 -7.54
CA ILE A 52 5.56 -0.79 -8.58
C ILE A 52 6.37 -0.09 -9.66
N LEU A 53 5.83 -0.08 -10.88
CA LEU A 53 6.34 0.68 -12.01
C LEU A 53 5.39 1.84 -12.30
N LEU A 54 5.92 3.06 -12.31
CA LEU A 54 5.19 4.25 -12.73
C LEU A 54 4.99 4.21 -14.25
N THR A 55 3.73 4.25 -14.71
CA THR A 55 3.41 4.13 -16.14
C THR A 55 3.07 5.45 -16.80
N ASP A 56 2.82 6.50 -16.02
CA ASP A 56 2.60 7.85 -16.49
C ASP A 56 3.40 8.81 -15.61
N ILE A 57 4.56 9.22 -16.10
CA ILE A 57 5.50 10.10 -15.38
C ILE A 57 5.27 11.58 -15.71
N LYS A 58 4.32 11.90 -16.61
CA LYS A 58 4.00 13.28 -16.98
C LYS A 58 3.49 14.05 -15.78
N ASN A 59 4.15 15.17 -15.47
CA ASN A 59 3.81 16.01 -14.32
C ASN A 59 3.92 15.25 -12.98
N ILE A 60 4.88 14.33 -12.88
CA ILE A 60 5.24 13.70 -11.62
C ILE A 60 5.75 14.76 -10.64
N ASN A 61 5.30 14.67 -9.39
CA ASN A 61 5.84 15.48 -8.30
C ASN A 61 5.83 14.69 -7.00
N GLU A 62 6.53 15.21 -5.99
CA GLU A 62 6.66 14.60 -4.67
C GLU A 62 5.30 14.31 -4.03
N LYS A 63 4.40 15.29 -4.00
CA LYS A 63 3.05 15.14 -3.40
C LYS A 63 2.25 14.00 -4.03
N LYS A 64 2.32 13.86 -5.36
CA LYS A 64 1.64 12.78 -6.09
C LYS A 64 2.25 11.40 -5.79
N LEU A 65 3.58 11.34 -5.64
CA LEU A 65 4.27 10.11 -5.23
C LEU A 65 3.89 9.72 -3.81
N GLU A 66 3.90 10.66 -2.87
CA GLU A 66 3.49 10.44 -1.48
C GLU A 66 2.04 9.97 -1.40
N THR A 67 1.14 10.60 -2.16
CA THR A 67 -0.27 10.21 -2.23
C THR A 67 -0.43 8.77 -2.73
N LEU A 68 0.26 8.42 -3.82
CA LEU A 68 0.23 7.06 -4.37
C LEU A 68 0.76 6.03 -3.39
N LEU A 69 1.94 6.28 -2.82
CA LEU A 69 2.59 5.33 -1.94
C LEU A 69 1.83 5.18 -0.62
N THR A 70 1.29 6.25 -0.06
CA THR A 70 0.43 6.20 1.14
C THR A 70 -0.85 5.42 0.87
N TYR A 71 -1.49 5.63 -0.28
CA TYR A 71 -2.65 4.85 -0.69
C TYR A 71 -2.32 3.35 -0.70
N LEU A 72 -1.23 2.96 -1.37
CA LEU A 72 -0.80 1.57 -1.47
C LEU A 72 -0.42 0.98 -0.11
N TYR A 73 0.32 1.71 0.72
CA TYR A 73 0.64 1.32 2.08
C TYR A 73 -0.62 1.03 2.89
N ASN A 74 -1.64 1.89 2.82
CA ASN A 74 -2.90 1.72 3.53
C ASN A 74 -3.69 0.50 3.04
N GLN A 75 -3.64 0.18 1.75
CA GLN A 75 -4.22 -1.06 1.23
C GLN A 75 -3.52 -2.30 1.82
N GLN A 76 -2.22 -2.20 2.09
CA GLN A 76 -1.45 -3.31 2.63
C GLN A 76 -1.58 -3.46 4.13
N ILE A 77 -1.29 -2.42 4.92
CA ILE A 77 -1.18 -2.53 6.39
C ILE A 77 -2.45 -3.07 7.06
N ASN A 78 -3.62 -2.87 6.42
CA ASN A 78 -4.91 -3.34 6.89
C ASN A 78 -5.20 -4.82 6.58
N ARG A 79 -4.33 -5.51 5.84
CA ARG A 79 -4.47 -6.95 5.57
C ARG A 79 -4.40 -7.74 6.87
N THR A 80 -5.18 -8.81 6.91
CA THR A 80 -5.28 -9.75 8.03
C THR A 80 -5.20 -11.19 7.52
N GLY A 81 -5.24 -12.15 8.43
CA GLY A 81 -5.24 -13.58 8.08
C GLY A 81 -3.85 -14.22 8.04
N PHE A 82 -2.86 -13.61 8.68
CA PHE A 82 -1.53 -14.20 8.83
C PHE A 82 -1.48 -15.16 10.02
N LYS A 83 -0.58 -16.13 9.97
CA LYS A 83 -0.43 -17.20 10.96
C LYS A 83 0.12 -16.67 12.27
N TYR A 84 1.11 -15.79 12.23
CA TYR A 84 1.84 -15.35 13.41
C TYR A 84 1.39 -14.00 13.97
N HIS A 85 0.85 -13.13 13.13
CA HIS A 85 0.39 -11.80 13.53
C HIS A 85 -1.00 -11.51 12.96
N LYS A 86 -1.83 -10.79 13.71
CA LYS A 86 -3.16 -10.39 13.21
C LYS A 86 -3.09 -9.46 11.99
N HIS A 87 -2.06 -8.61 11.95
CA HIS A 87 -1.81 -7.61 10.92
C HIS A 87 -0.33 -7.64 10.49
N LEU A 88 -0.02 -7.02 9.35
CA LEU A 88 1.37 -6.76 8.94
C LEU A 88 2.04 -5.84 9.96
N ASN A 89 3.27 -6.15 10.35
CA ASN A 89 4.09 -5.26 11.18
C ASN A 89 5.18 -4.55 10.37
N THR A 90 5.48 -5.06 9.17
CA THR A 90 6.42 -4.45 8.22
C THR A 90 5.78 -4.29 6.84
N VAL A 91 5.84 -3.11 6.26
CA VAL A 91 5.33 -2.83 4.91
C VAL A 91 6.35 -1.99 4.16
N LEU A 92 6.71 -2.40 2.96
CA LEU A 92 7.60 -1.64 2.08
C LEU A 92 6.96 -1.53 0.70
N VAL A 93 6.84 -0.31 0.18
CA VAL A 93 6.37 -0.06 -1.18
C VAL A 93 7.38 0.82 -1.89
N TYR A 94 7.91 0.32 -3.01
CA TYR A 94 8.93 0.97 -3.81
C TYR A 94 8.38 1.33 -5.19
N ALA A 95 8.53 2.60 -5.60
CA ALA A 95 8.20 3.06 -6.95
C ALA A 95 9.44 3.13 -7.82
N PHE A 96 9.39 2.51 -9.00
CA PHE A 96 10.44 2.54 -10.00
C PHE A 96 9.96 3.20 -11.29
N SER A 97 10.89 3.77 -12.04
CA SER A 97 10.60 4.37 -13.35
C SER A 97 10.69 3.39 -14.52
N THR A 98 11.44 2.29 -14.36
CA THR A 98 11.58 1.24 -15.39
C THR A 98 11.66 -0.14 -14.74
N LYS A 99 11.38 -1.19 -15.52
CA LYS A 99 11.48 -2.58 -15.05
C LYS A 99 12.95 -2.96 -14.77
N GLU A 100 13.88 -2.48 -15.57
CA GLU A 100 15.31 -2.73 -15.40
C GLU A 100 15.79 -2.21 -14.03
N LYS A 101 15.36 -1.01 -13.63
CA LYS A 101 15.65 -0.46 -12.30
C LYS A 101 15.02 -1.29 -11.18
N ALA A 102 13.78 -1.73 -11.36
CA ALA A 102 13.12 -2.61 -10.38
C ALA A 102 13.87 -3.94 -10.18
N ASN A 103 14.44 -4.49 -11.26
CA ASN A 103 15.21 -5.73 -11.24
C ASN A 103 16.65 -5.53 -10.73
N ALA A 104 17.25 -4.37 -10.97
CA ALA A 104 18.60 -4.03 -10.49
C ALA A 104 18.67 -3.88 -8.95
N GLY A 105 17.50 -3.78 -8.29
CA GLY A 105 17.38 -3.88 -6.84
C GLY A 105 16.90 -2.59 -6.17
N LYS A 106 16.72 -2.69 -4.85
CA LYS A 106 16.08 -1.68 -3.99
C LYS A 106 16.89 -0.39 -3.80
N GLY A 107 17.94 -0.13 -4.59
CA GLY A 107 18.67 1.15 -4.59
C GLY A 107 18.26 2.09 -5.73
N GLN A 108 17.41 1.63 -6.65
CA GLN A 108 17.07 2.34 -7.89
C GLN A 108 15.64 2.90 -7.91
N TRP A 109 14.98 2.95 -6.74
CA TRP A 109 13.63 3.50 -6.62
C TRP A 109 13.65 5.02 -6.74
N VAL A 110 12.55 5.56 -7.24
CA VAL A 110 12.27 7.00 -7.34
C VAL A 110 11.76 7.53 -6.01
N ALA A 111 10.81 6.80 -5.41
CA ALA A 111 10.30 7.05 -4.07
C ALA A 111 9.96 5.74 -3.39
N MET A 112 9.93 5.76 -2.06
CA MET A 112 9.46 4.64 -1.26
C MET A 112 8.65 5.11 -0.05
N ILE A 113 7.75 4.25 0.41
CA ILE A 113 7.17 4.35 1.75
C ILE A 113 7.46 3.04 2.48
N SER A 114 7.93 3.13 3.71
CA SER A 114 8.18 1.94 4.51
C SER A 114 7.83 2.13 5.96
N LYS A 115 7.39 1.04 6.60
CA LYS A 115 7.29 0.92 8.05
C LYS A 115 8.00 -0.37 8.44
N MET A 116 9.04 -0.29 9.25
CA MET A 116 9.69 -1.43 9.88
C MET A 116 8.91 -1.88 11.13
N TYR A 117 9.27 -3.05 11.68
CA TYR A 117 8.55 -3.64 12.80
C TYR A 117 8.58 -2.75 14.06
N ASP A 118 9.66 -2.00 14.25
CA ASP A 118 9.94 -1.09 15.37
C ASP A 118 9.57 0.38 15.09
N ASP A 119 9.22 0.72 13.84
CA ASP A 119 8.76 2.05 13.49
C ASP A 119 7.34 2.30 14.04
N THR A 120 7.14 3.47 14.67
CA THR A 120 5.81 3.93 15.08
C THR A 120 4.95 4.33 13.88
N ASN A 121 5.54 4.99 12.88
CA ASN A 121 4.86 5.54 11.71
C ASN A 121 5.60 5.14 10.43
N PRO A 122 4.91 5.03 9.28
CA PRO A 122 5.59 4.87 8.00
C PRO A 122 6.42 6.11 7.66
N LYS A 123 7.54 5.91 6.99
CA LYS A 123 8.46 6.93 6.47
C LYS A 123 8.36 6.96 4.95
N PHE A 124 8.15 8.14 4.39
CA PHE A 124 8.20 8.41 2.96
C PHE A 124 9.54 9.03 2.60
N GLU A 125 10.16 8.54 1.52
CA GLU A 125 11.48 8.99 1.07
C GLU A 125 11.51 9.10 -0.45
N ILE A 126 12.24 10.09 -0.96
CA ILE A 126 12.51 10.30 -2.38
C ILE A 126 14.00 10.16 -2.65
N SER A 127 14.34 9.43 -3.71
CA SER A 127 15.70 9.41 -4.22
C SER A 127 15.89 10.64 -5.11
N GLU A 128 16.60 11.64 -4.61
CA GLU A 128 16.83 12.88 -5.36
C GLU A 128 17.38 12.63 -6.77
N THR A 129 18.37 11.74 -6.89
CA THR A 129 19.01 11.41 -8.17
C THR A 129 18.01 10.80 -9.15
N GLN A 130 17.23 9.82 -8.71
CA GLN A 130 16.28 9.13 -9.57
C GLN A 130 15.10 10.04 -9.94
N PHE A 131 14.65 10.86 -9.00
CA PHE A 131 13.56 11.80 -9.20
C PHE A 131 13.96 12.94 -10.17
N LYS A 132 15.12 13.58 -9.98
CA LYS A 132 15.66 14.59 -10.91
C LYS A 132 15.83 14.04 -12.33
N ALA A 133 16.27 12.78 -12.46
CA ALA A 133 16.41 12.14 -13.77
C ALA A 133 15.07 11.92 -14.50
N LEU A 134 13.93 11.99 -13.81
CA LEU A 134 12.61 11.94 -14.44
C LEU A 134 12.15 13.31 -14.91
N THR A 135 12.36 14.34 -14.11
CA THR A 135 11.89 15.70 -14.42
C THR A 135 12.70 16.37 -15.52
N VAL A 136 14.00 16.03 -15.68
CA VAL A 136 14.85 16.54 -16.76
C VAL A 136 14.49 15.96 -18.13
N LYS A 137 13.94 14.74 -18.18
CA LYS A 137 13.55 14.10 -19.46
C LYS A 137 12.27 14.66 -20.08
N GLU A 138 11.56 15.55 -19.37
CA GLU A 138 10.34 16.19 -19.85
C GLU A 138 10.57 17.63 -20.35
N GLN A 139 11.83 18.10 -20.36
CA GLN A 139 12.27 19.33 -21.04
C GLN A 139 12.85 19.02 -22.41
#